data_AF-A0A848D9V0-F1
#
_entry.id   AF-A0A848D9V0-F1
#
_cell.length_a   1.000
_cell.length_b   1.000
_cell.length_c   1.000
_cell.angle_alpha   90.00
_cell.angle_beta   90.00
_cell.angle_gamma   90.00
#
_symmetry.space_group_name_H-M   'P 1'
#
loop_
_entity.id
_entity.type
_entity.pdbx_description
1 polymer ?
#
loop_
_entity_poly.entity_id
_entity_poly.type
_entity_poly.pdbx_seq_one_letter_code
_entity_poly.pdbx_strand_id
1 'polypeptide(L)' 'MESISFWFEGKKLLVETVSNTNATDEEIIDVNRRFRKFLENATDYNAKQRRNVAKKDISK' A
#
# COMPACT_ATOMS: atom_id res chain seq x y z
N MET A 1 0.89 -12.13 5.04
CA MET A 1 0.95 -10.81 5.72
C MET A 1 0.99 -11.08 7.20
N GLU A 2 2.02 -10.59 7.90
CA GLU A 2 2.21 -10.88 9.33
C GLU A 2 1.60 -9.77 10.19
N SER A 3 1.80 -8.51 9.83
CA SER A 3 1.11 -7.38 10.45
C SER A 3 0.91 -6.22 9.47
N ILE A 4 -0.09 -5.39 9.75
CA ILE A 4 -0.34 -4.12 9.07
C ILE A 4 -0.59 -3.06 10.13
N SER A 5 0.21 -2.01 10.10
CA SER A 5 0.08 -0.83 10.96
C SER A 5 -0.20 0.37 10.08
N PHE A 6 -1.14 1.22 10.50
CA PHE A 6 -1.43 2.46 9.80
C PHE A 6 -1.63 3.59 10.79
N TRP A 7 -1.17 4.78 10.41
CA TRP A 7 -1.37 5.99 11.19
C TRP A 7 -1.49 7.20 10.27
N PHE A 8 -2.09 8.26 10.80
CA PHE A 8 -2.22 9.53 10.09
C PHE A 8 -1.11 10.47 10.54
N GLU A 9 -0.36 11.01 9.59
CA GLU A 9 0.55 12.13 9.81
C GLU A 9 -0.01 13.34 9.06
N GLY A 10 -0.75 14.19 9.78
CA GLY A 10 -1.49 15.30 9.19
C GLY A 10 -2.52 14.83 8.17
N LYS A 11 -2.32 15.16 6.88
CA LYS A 11 -3.19 14.74 5.77
C LYS A 11 -2.69 13.48 5.04
N LYS A 12 -1.63 12.82 5.54
CA LYS A 12 -1.02 11.64 4.92
C LYS A 12 -1.42 10.38 5.70
N LEU A 13 -1.82 9.35 4.97
CA LEU A 13 -1.98 8.00 5.51
C LEU A 13 -0.66 7.25 5.31
N LEU A 14 0.01 6.90 6.41
CA LEU A 14 1.18 6.04 6.38
C LEU A 14 0.74 4.61 6.68
N VAL A 15 1.30 3.67 5.92
CA VAL A 15 1.00 2.26 6.08
C VAL A 15 2.31 1.49 6.08
N GLU A 16 2.54 0.76 7.16
CA GLU A 16 3.65 -0.15 7.33
C GLU A 16 3.11 -1.58 7.31
N THR A 17 3.68 -2.41 6.44
CA THR A 17 3.27 -3.81 6.31
C THR A 17 4.48 -4.70 6.52
N VAL A 18 4.34 -5.70 7.39
CA VAL A 18 5.33 -6.76 7.57
C VAL A 18 4.89 -7.98 6.77
N SER A 19 5.71 -8.35 5.78
CA SER A 19 5.47 -9.49 4.91
C SER A 19 6.06 -10.76 5.51
N ASN A 20 5.26 -11.82 5.55
CA ASN A 20 5.76 -13.16 5.87
C ASN A 20 6.58 -13.67 4.69
N THR A 21 7.88 -13.93 4.89
CA THR A 21 8.80 -14.42 3.85
C THR A 21 8.54 -15.86 3.43
N ASN A 22 7.75 -16.60 4.20
CA ASN A 22 7.35 -17.98 3.89
C ASN A 22 5.95 -18.06 3.26
N ALA A 23 5.35 -16.92 2.89
CA ALA A 23 4.06 -16.91 2.20
C ALA A 23 4.19 -17.47 0.78
N THR A 24 3.16 -18.17 0.33
CA THR A 24 3.07 -18.68 -1.04
C THR A 24 2.78 -17.55 -2.04
N ASP A 25 3.14 -17.75 -3.31
CA ASP A 25 2.90 -16.76 -4.38
C ASP A 25 1.42 -16.35 -4.48
N GLU A 26 0.50 -17.31 -4.27
CA GLU A 26 -0.94 -17.09 -4.29
C GLU A 26 -1.39 -16.14 -3.17
N GLU A 27 -0.86 -16.34 -1.95
CA GLU A 27 -1.12 -15.47 -0.80
C GLU A 27 -0.54 -14.07 -1.02
N ILE A 28 0.65 -13.98 -1.61
CA ILE A 28 1.30 -12.70 -1.93
C ILE A 28 0.44 -11.92 -2.94
N ILE A 29 -0.08 -12.57 -3.97
CA ILE A 29 -0.91 -11.94 -4.99
C ILE A 29 -2.24 -11.46 -4.39
N ASP A 30 -2.91 -12.29 -3.58
CA ASP A 30 -4.20 -11.92 -2.98
C ASP A 30 -4.07 -10.78 -1.97
N VAL A 31 -3.06 -10.82 -1.10
CA VAL A 31 -2.76 -9.74 -0.14
C VAL A 31 -2.49 -8.43 -0.89
N ASN A 32 -1.66 -8.45 -1.93
CA ASN A 32 -1.39 -7.27 -2.73
C ASN A 32 -2.65 -6.72 -3.41
N ARG A 33 -3.55 -7.59 -3.87
CA ARG A 33 -4.82 -7.17 -4.46
C ARG A 33 -5.72 -6.47 -3.44
N ARG A 34 -5.87 -7.05 -2.25
CA ARG A 34 -6.67 -6.48 -1.15
C ARG A 34 -6.08 -5.16 -0.67
N PHE A 35 -4.76 -5.08 -0.55
CA PHE A 35 -4.05 -3.87 -0.13
C PHE A 35 -4.29 -2.69 -1.07
N ARG A 36 -4.20 -2.92 -2.39
CA ARG A 36 -4.47 -1.88 -3.39
C ARG A 36 -5.89 -1.34 -3.29
N LYS A 37 -6.88 -2.23 -3.13
CA LYS A 37 -8.30 -1.85 -2.93
C LYS A 37 -8.51 -1.07 -1.64
N PHE A 38 -7.89 -1.51 -0.54
CA PHE A 38 -7.97 -0.81 0.75
C PHE A 38 -7.47 0.62 0.61
N LEU A 39 -6.29 0.81 0.03
CA LEU A 39 -5.76 2.13 -0.18
C LEU A 39 -6.69 2.97 -1.08
N GLU A 40 -7.19 2.42 -2.20
CA GLU A 40 -8.11 3.13 -3.12
C GLU A 40 -9.34 3.65 -2.36
N ASN A 41 -9.96 2.81 -1.54
CA ASN A 41 -11.11 3.21 -0.74
C ASN A 41 -10.74 4.21 0.38
N ALA A 42 -9.56 4.07 1.00
CA ALA A 42 -9.16 4.90 2.13
C ALA A 42 -8.66 6.30 1.73
N THR A 43 -8.22 6.47 0.49
CA THR A 43 -7.54 7.70 0.04
C THR A 43 -8.16 8.33 -1.19
N ASP A 44 -9.13 7.67 -1.83
CA ASP A 44 -9.72 8.05 -3.13
C ASP A 44 -8.71 8.22 -4.28
N TYR A 45 -7.43 7.91 -4.05
CA TYR A 45 -6.39 7.91 -5.07
C TYR A 45 -6.44 6.60 -5.84
N ASN A 46 -6.73 6.68 -7.14
CA ASN A 46 -6.62 5.52 -8.00
C ASN A 46 -5.15 5.09 -8.20
N ALA A 47 -4.92 3.83 -8.56
CA ALA A 47 -3.58 3.30 -8.79
C ALA A 47 -2.72 4.13 -9.77
N LYS A 48 -3.33 4.83 -10.73
CA LYS A 48 -2.61 5.69 -11.70
C LYS A 48 -2.10 6.98 -11.05
N GLN A 49 -2.90 7.62 -10.20
CA GLN A 49 -2.53 8.80 -9.43
C GLN A 49 -1.40 8.47 -8.45
N ARG A 50 -1.47 7.33 -7.75
CA ARG A 50 -0.39 6.88 -6.86
C ARG A 50 0.95 6.70 -7.57
N ARG A 51 0.95 6.05 -8.74
CA ARG A 51 2.19 5.89 -9.54
C ARG A 51 2.80 7.22 -9.93
N ASN A 52 1.99 8.22 -10.27
CA ASN A 52 2.48 9.55 -10.64
C ASN A 52 3.07 10.32 -9.45
N VAL A 53 2.45 10.19 -8.27
CA VAL A 53 2.97 10.78 -7.03
C VAL A 53 4.28 10.10 -6.61
N ALA A 54 4.33 8.77 -6.63
CA ALA A 54 5.55 8.01 -6.31
C ALA A 54 6.72 8.36 -7.24
N LYS A 55 6.46 8.53 -8.55
CA LYS A 55 7.48 8.99 -9.50
C LYS A 55 7.97 10.41 -9.24
N LYS A 56 7.11 11.29 -8.71
CA LYS A 56 7.49 12.68 -8.37
C LYS A 56 8.38 12.74 -7.12
N ASP A 57 8.13 11.90 -6.12
CA ASP A 57 8.91 11.86 -4.87
C ASP A 57 10.33 11.28 -5.08
N ILE A 58 10.52 10.37 -6.03
CA ILE A 58 11.84 9.75 -6.32
C ILE A 58 12.77 10.70 -7.12
N SER A 59 12.22 11.76 -7.72
CA SER A 59 13.00 12.69 -8.56
C SER A 59 13.63 13.86 -7.78
N LYS A 60 13.72 13.76 -6.45
CA LYS A 60 14.23 14.83 -5.59
C LYS A 60 15.43 14.39 -4.75
#